data_AF-A0A6I9WE76-F1
#
_entry.id   AF-A0A6I9WE76-F1
#
_cell.length_a   1.000
_cell.length_b   1.000
_cell.length_c   1.000
_cell.angle_alpha   90.00
_cell.angle_beta   90.00
_cell.angle_gamma   90.00
#
_symmetry.space_group_name_H-M   'P 1'
#
loop_
_entity.id
_entity.type
_entity.pdbx_description
1 polymer ?
#
loop_
_entity_poly.entity_id
_entity_poly.type
_entity_poly.pdbx_seq_one_letter_code
_entity_poly.pdbx_strand_id
1 'polypeptide(L)'
;MKHFLFVTSILSLTTISYDELLLKMQWKYLDLLWNSPQKKEETIASGRYNASAAFLYDVDIRWRHQFIDGRIFITAIRDKGVPVSLFTVTEEQGKGGPLLRPYPDWSWYKDDCKGITGGVYQIEIRCNHLFVVDDGRIGEDQRCLPQLLIFDLSTDKLIKRVTVPINIAHNENAWGSLASFFMIILADTLIFPNRYSCTSLRTVHSRLISASATNHRSGHTLTVCSTDGTVSDTLVLSAAI
;
A
#
# COMPACT_ATOMS: atom_id res chain seq x y z
N MET A 1 34.38 -60.62 -24.76
CA MET A 1 33.88 -59.53 -25.64
C MET A 1 33.32 -58.41 -24.78
N LYS A 2 34.05 -57.29 -24.77
CA LYS A 2 33.68 -55.88 -24.52
C LYS A 2 32.47 -55.59 -23.60
N HIS A 3 32.82 -55.20 -22.37
CA HIS A 3 32.29 -54.04 -21.63
C HIS A 3 30.84 -53.62 -21.92
N PHE A 4 29.93 -54.13 -21.09
CA PHE A 4 28.61 -53.54 -20.89
C PHE A 4 28.76 -52.31 -19.99
N LEU A 5 29.32 -51.23 -20.55
CA LEU A 5 29.36 -49.90 -19.97
C LEU A 5 28.77 -48.96 -21.00
N PHE A 6 27.45 -48.78 -20.96
CA PHE A 6 26.83 -47.60 -21.57
C PHE A 6 25.79 -47.03 -20.60
N VAL A 7 26.33 -46.19 -19.71
CA VAL A 7 25.78 -44.88 -19.35
C VAL A 7 24.27 -44.89 -19.04
N THR A 8 23.93 -45.14 -17.78
CA THR A 8 22.69 -44.62 -17.19
C THR A 8 22.81 -43.09 -17.13
N SER A 9 22.45 -42.46 -18.25
CA SER A 9 22.48 -41.02 -18.47
C SER A 9 21.41 -40.34 -17.61
N ILE A 10 21.84 -39.86 -16.44
CA ILE A 10 21.38 -38.65 -15.74
C ILE A 10 19.86 -38.44 -15.72
N LEU A 11 19.16 -39.18 -14.85
CA LEU A 11 17.95 -38.67 -14.19
C LEU A 11 18.41 -37.64 -13.15
N SER A 12 18.73 -36.43 -13.61
CA SER A 12 18.85 -35.28 -12.72
C SER A 12 17.43 -34.90 -12.34
N LEU A 13 16.94 -35.47 -11.24
CA LEU A 13 15.84 -34.86 -10.51
C LEU A 13 16.36 -33.49 -10.06
N THR A 14 16.03 -32.43 -10.79
CA THR A 14 16.09 -31.09 -10.23
C THR A 14 15.08 -31.09 -9.11
N THR A 15 15.52 -31.33 -7.88
CA THR A 15 14.72 -31.04 -6.70
C THR A 15 14.44 -29.56 -6.76
N ILE A 16 13.22 -29.20 -7.12
CA ILE A 16 12.70 -27.86 -6.92
C ILE A 16 12.76 -27.68 -5.40
N SER A 17 13.82 -27.03 -4.90
CA SER A 17 13.84 -26.60 -3.51
C SER A 17 12.79 -25.50 -3.43
N TYR A 18 11.65 -25.83 -2.85
CA TYR A 18 10.75 -24.80 -2.38
C TYR A 18 11.49 -24.11 -1.23
N ASP A 19 11.90 -22.86 -1.44
CA ASP A 19 12.35 -22.02 -0.32
C ASP A 19 11.21 -21.99 0.70
N GLU A 20 11.47 -22.52 1.89
CA GLU A 20 10.49 -22.47 2.96
C GLU A 20 10.24 -21.00 3.34
N LEU A 21 8.98 -20.61 3.39
CA LEU A 21 8.60 -19.28 3.84
C LEU A 21 9.00 -19.11 5.31
N LEU A 22 10.00 -18.28 5.56
CA LEU A 22 10.47 -17.98 6.90
C LEU A 22 9.53 -16.98 7.58
N LEU A 23 8.89 -17.40 8.67
CA LEU A 23 8.09 -16.52 9.51
C LEU A 23 8.96 -15.40 10.08
N LYS A 24 8.75 -14.18 9.62
CA LYS A 24 9.45 -13.00 10.15
C LYS A 24 8.75 -12.41 11.37
N MET A 25 7.42 -12.30 11.32
CA MET A 25 6.63 -11.59 12.33
C MET A 25 5.23 -12.20 12.43
N GLN A 26 4.62 -12.11 13.61
CA GLN A 26 3.27 -12.61 13.84
C GLN A 26 2.53 -11.75 14.87
N TRP A 27 1.20 -11.71 14.74
CA TRP A 27 0.29 -11.08 15.69
C TRP A 27 -0.79 -12.07 16.12
N LYS A 28 -1.08 -12.13 17.42
CA LYS A 28 -2.30 -12.75 17.97
C LYS A 28 -3.50 -11.84 17.79
N TYR A 29 -3.28 -10.54 17.94
CA TYR A 29 -4.22 -9.45 17.67
C TYR A 29 -3.43 -8.17 17.47
N LEU A 30 -4.04 -7.20 16.78
CA LEU A 30 -3.42 -5.92 16.50
C LEU A 30 -3.44 -5.01 17.74
N ASP A 31 -2.28 -4.44 18.09
CA ASP A 31 -2.16 -3.39 19.09
C ASP A 31 -1.35 -2.21 18.55
N LEU A 32 -1.73 -1.02 18.98
CA LEU A 32 -1.19 0.23 18.48
C LEU A 32 -0.19 0.81 19.47
N LEU A 33 0.76 1.57 18.94
CA LEU A 33 1.60 2.44 19.77
C LEU A 33 0.81 3.69 20.15
N TRP A 34 0.33 3.73 21.39
CA TRP A 34 -0.50 4.81 21.92
C TRP A 34 0.34 5.93 22.50
N ASN A 35 -0.08 7.18 22.27
CA ASN A 35 0.58 8.36 22.88
C ASN A 35 0.54 8.34 24.41
N SER A 36 -0.50 7.75 24.99
CA SER A 36 -0.62 7.53 26.43
C SER A 36 -1.57 6.35 26.73
N PRO A 37 -1.42 5.70 27.89
CA PRO A 37 -2.36 4.68 28.36
C PRO A 37 -3.79 5.20 28.47
N GLN A 38 -3.97 6.43 28.96
CA GLN A 38 -5.28 7.08 29.04
C GLN A 38 -5.95 7.17 27.67
N LYS A 39 -5.19 7.55 26.62
CA LYS A 39 -5.76 7.66 25.28
C LYS A 39 -6.22 6.32 24.73
N LYS A 40 -5.50 5.24 25.05
CA LYS A 40 -5.92 3.87 24.74
C LYS A 40 -7.26 3.56 25.40
N GLU A 41 -7.36 3.78 26.71
CA GLU A 41 -8.57 3.49 27.49
C GLU A 41 -9.79 4.29 26.98
N GLU A 42 -9.64 5.59 26.72
CA GLU A 42 -10.70 6.43 26.13
C GLU A 42 -11.17 5.91 24.77
N THR A 43 -10.23 5.46 23.92
CA THR A 43 -10.53 4.97 22.58
C THR A 43 -11.21 3.60 22.63
N ILE A 44 -10.87 2.76 23.60
CA ILE A 44 -11.57 1.50 23.90
C ILE A 44 -12.97 1.79 24.44
N ALA A 45 -13.11 2.67 25.43
CA ALA A 45 -14.37 2.99 26.07
C ALA A 45 -15.39 3.61 25.09
N SER A 46 -14.91 4.40 24.14
CA SER A 46 -15.74 4.95 23.05
C SER A 46 -16.07 3.94 21.94
N GLY A 47 -15.53 2.72 22.00
CA GLY A 47 -15.69 1.69 20.96
C GLY A 47 -14.94 1.99 19.66
N ARG A 48 -14.09 3.01 19.62
CA ARG A 48 -13.28 3.39 18.45
C ARG A 48 -12.07 2.48 18.25
N TYR A 49 -11.69 1.70 19.25
CA TYR A 49 -10.65 0.68 19.13
C TYR A 49 -11.08 -0.65 19.76
N ASN A 50 -10.93 -1.72 18.99
CA ASN A 50 -11.12 -3.10 19.39
C ASN A 50 -10.04 -3.95 18.71
N ALA A 51 -9.13 -4.52 19.50
CA ALA A 51 -8.00 -5.31 19.01
C ALA A 51 -8.42 -6.53 18.15
N SER A 52 -9.64 -7.04 18.35
CA SER A 52 -10.19 -8.18 17.62
C SER A 52 -10.96 -7.80 16.35
N ALA A 53 -11.15 -6.51 16.08
CA ALA A 53 -11.90 -6.03 14.91
C ALA A 53 -11.03 -5.78 13.67
N ALA A 54 -9.72 -5.65 13.84
CA ALA A 54 -8.84 -5.24 12.76
C ALA A 54 -8.47 -6.41 11.84
N PHE A 55 -8.63 -6.19 10.54
CA PHE A 55 -8.12 -7.04 9.47
C PHE A 55 -7.03 -6.27 8.71
N LEU A 56 -5.90 -6.95 8.46
CA LEU A 56 -4.79 -6.41 7.69
C LEU A 56 -4.93 -6.80 6.22
N TYR A 57 -4.64 -5.87 5.31
CA TYR A 57 -4.90 -6.07 3.88
C TYR A 57 -3.61 -6.21 3.07
N ASP A 58 -2.72 -5.23 3.18
CA ASP A 58 -1.49 -5.17 2.39
C ASP A 58 -0.27 -4.88 3.25
N VAL A 59 0.89 -5.26 2.73
CA VAL A 59 2.19 -5.04 3.33
C VAL A 59 3.21 -4.68 2.25
N ASP A 60 3.95 -3.60 2.46
CA ASP A 60 5.10 -3.26 1.63
C ASP A 60 6.29 -2.88 2.50
N ILE A 61 7.50 -3.18 2.00
CA ILE A 61 8.74 -3.01 2.73
C ILE A 61 9.58 -1.99 1.97
N ARG A 62 9.98 -0.94 2.69
CA ARG A 62 11.00 -0.03 2.21
C ARG A 62 12.36 -0.73 2.32
N TRP A 63 12.72 -1.50 1.30
CA TRP A 63 13.92 -2.33 1.30
C TRP A 63 15.18 -1.54 1.66
N ARG A 64 15.93 -2.07 2.64
CA ARG A 64 17.19 -1.49 3.10
C ARG A 64 18.27 -1.66 2.02
N HIS A 65 18.64 -0.58 1.36
CA HIS A 65 19.91 -0.47 0.63
C HIS A 65 20.81 0.53 1.33
N GLN A 66 21.77 0.04 2.12
CA GLN A 66 22.91 0.72 2.79
C GLN A 66 22.68 2.07 3.54
N PHE A 67 21.55 2.75 3.36
CA PHE A 67 21.18 4.10 3.80
C PHE A 67 19.66 4.24 4.11
N ILE A 68 18.93 3.12 4.19
CA ILE A 68 17.46 3.08 4.31
C ILE A 68 17.05 2.25 5.54
N ASP A 69 16.09 2.75 6.32
CA ASP A 69 15.71 2.23 7.64
C ASP A 69 15.10 0.81 7.64
N GLY A 70 14.51 0.35 6.54
CA GLY A 70 13.92 -0.99 6.45
C GLY A 70 12.48 -1.07 6.97
N ARG A 71 11.75 0.06 6.99
CA ARG A 71 10.38 0.12 7.51
C ARG A 71 9.43 -0.80 6.75
N ILE A 72 8.58 -1.50 7.52
CA ILE A 72 7.48 -2.32 7.03
C ILE A 72 6.20 -1.53 7.23
N PHE A 73 5.45 -1.36 6.14
CA PHE A 73 4.15 -0.71 6.13
C PHE A 73 3.06 -1.75 6.06
N ILE A 74 2.00 -1.56 6.83
CA ILE A 74 0.86 -2.47 6.87
C ILE A 74 -0.41 -1.64 6.74
N THR A 75 -1.42 -2.17 6.07
CA THR A 75 -2.70 -1.49 5.88
C THR A 75 -3.87 -2.20 6.55
N ALA A 76 -4.93 -1.46 6.85
CA ALA A 76 -6.20 -1.96 7.34
C ALA A 76 -7.37 -1.13 6.78
N ILE A 77 -8.60 -1.66 6.91
CA ILE A 77 -9.81 -0.87 6.70
C ILE A 77 -10.17 -0.14 7.99
N ARG A 78 -10.53 1.16 7.88
CA ARG A 78 -11.15 1.88 9.00
C ARG A 78 -12.61 1.48 9.11
N ASP A 79 -12.96 0.95 10.26
CA ASP A 79 -14.32 0.56 10.61
C ASP A 79 -14.51 0.74 12.12
N LYS A 80 -15.68 0.37 12.64
CA LYS A 80 -15.95 0.34 14.07
C LYS A 80 -14.92 -0.53 14.78
N GLY A 81 -14.12 0.10 15.64
CA GLY A 81 -13.04 -0.56 16.39
C GLY A 81 -11.67 -0.52 15.70
N VAL A 82 -11.54 0.04 14.50
CA VAL A 82 -10.27 0.17 13.78
C VAL A 82 -10.03 1.65 13.45
N PRO A 83 -9.29 2.39 14.30
CA PRO A 83 -9.23 3.85 14.18
C PRO A 83 -8.25 4.33 13.10
N VAL A 84 -7.42 3.46 12.54
CA VAL A 84 -6.25 3.76 11.70
C VAL A 84 -6.17 2.73 10.57
N SER A 85 -5.82 3.16 9.35
CA SER A 85 -5.73 2.31 8.16
C SER A 85 -4.32 2.10 7.62
N LEU A 86 -3.32 2.86 8.07
CA LEU A 86 -1.95 2.71 7.60
C LEU A 86 -0.96 2.80 8.77
N PHE A 87 -0.06 1.83 8.83
CA PHE A 87 0.85 1.64 9.95
C PHE A 87 2.28 1.43 9.49
N THR A 88 3.21 1.73 10.40
CA THR A 88 4.56 1.18 10.38
C THR A 88 4.74 0.21 11.53
N VAL A 89 5.48 -0.88 11.30
CA VAL A 89 5.84 -1.82 12.35
C VAL A 89 6.94 -1.23 13.24
N THR A 90 6.80 -1.39 14.56
CA THR A 90 7.79 -0.92 15.54
C THR A 90 8.56 -2.08 16.15
N GLU A 91 9.66 -1.78 16.83
CA GLU A 91 10.43 -2.76 17.61
C GLU A 91 9.78 -3.05 18.97
N GLU A 92 8.87 -2.19 19.45
CA GLU A 92 8.18 -2.34 20.72
C GLU A 92 7.22 -3.53 20.69
N GLN A 93 7.18 -4.30 21.78
CA GLN A 93 6.37 -5.52 21.87
C GLN A 93 5.15 -5.30 22.77
N GLY A 94 3.97 -5.60 22.23
CA GLY A 94 2.74 -5.75 22.98
C GLY A 94 2.45 -7.22 23.32
N LYS A 95 1.37 -7.44 24.06
CA LYS A 95 0.89 -8.80 24.39
C LYS A 95 0.46 -9.59 23.15
N GLY A 96 0.04 -8.89 22.09
CA GLY A 96 -0.40 -9.47 20.82
C GLY A 96 0.73 -9.69 19.81
N GLY A 97 1.88 -9.05 19.98
CA GLY A 97 2.95 -8.97 18.98
C GLY A 97 3.55 -7.57 18.90
N PRO A 98 4.38 -7.29 17.87
CA PRO A 98 5.00 -5.97 17.68
C PRO A 98 3.97 -4.85 17.58
N LEU A 99 4.16 -3.72 18.24
CA LEU A 99 3.19 -2.62 18.18
C LEU A 99 3.22 -1.95 16.80
N LEU A 100 2.05 -1.53 16.33
CA LEU A 100 1.91 -0.77 15.09
C LEU A 100 1.78 0.72 15.37
N ARG A 101 2.61 1.54 14.71
CA ARG A 101 2.55 3.01 14.81
C ARG A 101 1.75 3.56 13.62
N PRO A 102 0.70 4.37 13.86
CA PRO A 102 -0.01 5.04 12.77
C PRO A 102 0.95 5.87 11.92
N TYR A 103 0.81 5.81 10.60
CA TYR A 103 1.66 6.54 9.68
C TYR A 103 0.91 7.73 9.04
N PRO A 104 1.57 8.90 8.87
CA PRO A 104 2.84 9.29 9.49
C PRO A 104 2.76 9.37 11.02
N ASP A 105 1.61 9.78 11.53
CA ASP A 105 1.30 9.85 12.96
C ASP A 105 -0.22 9.98 13.20
N TRP A 106 -0.64 10.01 14.47
CA TRP A 106 -2.05 10.10 14.89
C TRP A 106 -2.79 11.34 14.36
N SER A 107 -2.10 12.43 14.00
CA SER A 107 -2.75 13.65 13.50
C SER A 107 -3.41 13.47 12.13
N TRP A 108 -3.02 12.43 11.39
CA TRP A 108 -3.57 12.07 10.08
C TRP A 108 -4.89 11.30 10.12
N TYR A 109 -5.36 10.91 11.30
CA TYR A 109 -6.57 10.09 11.48
C TYR A 109 -7.71 10.89 12.12
N LYS A 110 -7.79 12.17 11.77
CA LYS A 110 -8.93 13.04 12.08
C LYS A 110 -9.99 12.85 10.99
N ASP A 111 -11.25 12.75 11.40
CA ASP A 111 -12.38 12.55 10.48
C ASP A 111 -12.84 13.88 9.84
N ASP A 112 -11.88 14.66 9.30
CA ASP A 112 -12.05 16.01 8.73
C ASP A 112 -11.68 16.09 7.23
N CYS A 113 -11.48 14.94 6.58
CA CYS A 113 -11.07 14.79 5.18
C CYS A 113 -9.71 15.38 4.81
N LYS A 114 -8.90 15.85 5.77
CA LYS A 114 -7.56 16.39 5.50
C LYS A 114 -6.47 15.34 5.63
N GLY A 115 -6.73 14.26 6.35
CA GLY A 115 -5.82 13.14 6.56
C GLY A 115 -6.10 11.95 5.66
N ILE A 116 -5.79 10.76 6.19
CA ILE A 116 -6.23 9.46 5.67
C ILE A 116 -7.56 9.17 6.36
N THR A 117 -8.65 9.13 5.59
CA THR A 117 -10.00 8.99 6.16
C THR A 117 -10.52 7.58 6.14
N GLY A 118 -10.34 6.88 5.03
CA GLY A 118 -10.97 5.60 4.80
C GLY A 118 -10.07 4.41 5.03
N GLY A 119 -10.50 3.27 4.50
CA GLY A 119 -9.68 2.08 4.38
C GLY A 119 -8.58 2.28 3.36
N VAL A 120 -7.41 1.72 3.66
CA VAL A 120 -6.30 1.62 2.70
C VAL A 120 -6.18 0.15 2.35
N TYR A 121 -6.52 -0.21 1.13
CA TYR A 121 -6.49 -1.61 0.69
C TYR A 121 -5.12 -2.01 0.15
N GLN A 122 -4.51 -1.14 -0.65
CA GLN A 122 -3.21 -1.39 -1.26
C GLN A 122 -2.31 -0.16 -1.08
N ILE A 123 -1.03 -0.42 -0.90
CA ILE A 123 0.06 0.55 -0.95
C ILE A 123 1.13 0.09 -1.93
N GLU A 124 1.97 1.02 -2.36
CA GLU A 124 3.14 0.69 -3.17
C GLU A 124 4.28 1.63 -2.80
N ILE A 125 5.45 1.05 -2.55
CA ILE A 125 6.70 1.80 -2.33
C ILE A 125 7.51 1.74 -3.61
N ARG A 126 7.74 2.91 -4.20
CA ARG A 126 8.60 3.09 -5.37
C ARG A 126 9.45 4.32 -5.20
N CYS A 127 10.73 4.21 -5.50
CA CYS A 127 11.64 5.36 -5.54
C CYS A 127 11.62 6.20 -4.25
N ASN A 128 11.54 5.54 -3.10
CA ASN A 128 11.43 6.17 -1.77
C ASN A 128 10.16 7.03 -1.59
N HIS A 129 9.12 6.77 -2.36
CA HIS A 129 7.79 7.34 -2.20
C HIS A 129 6.80 6.23 -1.87
N LEU A 130 5.88 6.53 -0.96
CA LEU A 130 4.77 5.67 -0.60
C LEU A 130 3.49 6.19 -1.24
N PHE A 131 2.89 5.36 -2.08
CA PHE A 131 1.62 5.59 -2.74
C PHE A 131 0.54 4.90 -1.91
N VAL A 132 -0.46 5.68 -1.51
CA VAL A 132 -1.55 5.25 -0.63
C VAL A 132 -2.87 5.56 -1.32
N VAL A 133 -3.69 4.54 -1.52
CA VAL A 133 -5.06 4.71 -2.01
C VAL A 133 -6.00 4.65 -0.81
N ASP A 134 -6.62 5.79 -0.52
CA ASP A 134 -7.60 5.98 0.55
C ASP A 134 -8.99 6.06 -0.11
N ASP A 135 -9.87 5.12 0.23
CA ASP A 135 -11.22 5.06 -0.34
C ASP A 135 -12.19 6.10 0.24
N GLY A 136 -11.79 6.81 1.30
CA GLY A 136 -12.60 7.81 1.98
C GLY A 136 -13.78 7.25 2.78
N ARG A 137 -13.86 5.93 2.99
CA ARG A 137 -14.98 5.23 3.62
C ARG A 137 -14.63 4.68 5.00
N ILE A 138 -15.50 4.91 5.99
CA ILE A 138 -15.37 4.34 7.34
C ILE A 138 -16.52 3.35 7.53
N GLY A 139 -16.22 2.06 7.54
CA GLY A 139 -17.23 1.00 7.46
C GLY A 139 -18.06 1.16 6.19
N GLU A 140 -19.36 1.41 6.32
CA GLU A 140 -20.27 1.66 5.19
C GLU A 140 -20.43 3.15 4.83
N ASP A 141 -19.91 4.06 5.66
CA ASP A 141 -20.15 5.50 5.53
C ASP A 141 -19.11 6.17 4.63
N GLN A 142 -19.56 6.71 3.48
CA GLN A 142 -18.70 7.49 2.58
C GLN A 142 -18.45 8.88 3.15
N ARG A 143 -17.40 8.99 3.95
CA ARG A 143 -17.11 10.20 4.74
C ARG A 143 -16.44 11.31 3.94
N CYS A 144 -15.56 10.94 3.00
CA CYS A 144 -14.76 11.85 2.19
C CYS A 144 -14.64 11.34 0.75
N LEU A 145 -14.15 12.17 -0.18
CA LEU A 145 -13.85 11.69 -1.53
C LEU A 145 -12.64 10.74 -1.51
N PRO A 146 -12.65 9.67 -2.32
CA PRO A 146 -11.49 8.81 -2.49
C PRO A 146 -10.29 9.60 -3.01
N GLN A 147 -9.08 9.15 -2.69
CA GLN A 147 -7.88 9.90 -2.98
C GLN A 147 -6.63 9.03 -3.07
N LEU A 148 -5.70 9.48 -3.90
CA LEU A 148 -4.32 9.01 -3.91
C LEU A 148 -3.46 10.01 -3.12
N LEU A 149 -2.71 9.48 -2.15
CA LEU A 149 -1.73 10.22 -1.37
C LEU A 149 -0.34 9.70 -1.70
N ILE A 150 0.60 10.61 -1.92
CA ILE A 150 2.00 10.29 -2.17
C ILE A 150 2.83 10.94 -1.08
N PHE A 151 3.51 10.11 -0.29
CA PHE A 151 4.43 10.54 0.76
C PHE A 151 5.87 10.33 0.32
N ASP A 152 6.73 11.29 0.64
CA ASP A 152 8.18 11.12 0.57
C ASP A 152 8.66 10.40 1.84
N LEU A 153 9.20 9.19 1.70
CA LEU A 153 9.64 8.37 2.83
C LEU A 153 10.96 8.83 3.44
N SER A 154 11.65 9.83 2.87
CA SER A 154 12.81 10.45 3.52
C SER A 154 12.40 11.46 4.59
N THR A 155 11.26 12.12 4.41
CA THR A 155 10.76 13.16 5.31
C THR A 155 9.45 12.83 6.00
N ASP A 156 8.79 11.74 5.56
CA ASP A 156 7.43 11.34 5.94
C ASP A 156 6.38 12.44 5.72
N LYS A 157 6.60 13.26 4.69
CA LYS A 157 5.72 14.35 4.32
C LYS A 157 4.92 14.00 3.08
N LEU A 158 3.65 14.42 3.08
CA LEU A 158 2.83 14.39 1.89
C LEU A 158 3.40 15.35 0.84
N ILE A 159 3.71 14.82 -0.34
CA ILE A 159 4.17 15.62 -1.48
C ILE A 159 3.07 15.80 -2.52
N LYS A 160 2.08 14.88 -2.58
CA LYS A 160 0.97 14.98 -3.52
C LYS A 160 -0.32 14.39 -2.97
N ARG A 161 -1.42 15.07 -3.27
CA ARG A 161 -2.79 14.56 -3.12
C ARG A 161 -3.48 14.67 -4.47
N VAL A 162 -4.14 13.58 -4.88
CA VAL A 162 -5.02 13.56 -6.05
C VAL A 162 -6.38 13.06 -5.60
N THR A 163 -7.39 13.92 -5.66
CA THR A 163 -8.77 13.52 -5.37
C THR A 163 -9.34 12.76 -6.55
N VAL A 164 -9.96 11.61 -6.28
CA VAL A 164 -10.61 10.77 -7.27
C VAL A 164 -12.12 11.05 -7.24
N PRO A 165 -12.73 11.40 -8.38
CA PRO A 165 -14.17 11.56 -8.48
C PRO A 165 -14.93 10.30 -8.03
N ILE A 166 -16.01 10.48 -7.27
CA ILE A 166 -16.76 9.36 -6.68
C ILE A 166 -17.34 8.41 -7.73
N ASN A 167 -17.70 8.92 -8.90
CA ASN A 167 -18.23 8.14 -10.02
C ASN A 167 -17.19 7.27 -10.72
N ILE A 168 -15.91 7.37 -10.33
CA ILE A 168 -14.86 6.44 -10.74
C ILE A 168 -14.73 5.34 -9.68
N ALA A 169 -14.84 5.68 -8.40
CA ALA A 169 -14.71 4.69 -7.33
C ALA A 169 -15.96 3.81 -7.19
N HIS A 170 -17.14 4.36 -7.45
CA HIS A 170 -18.43 3.71 -7.24
C HIS A 170 -19.21 3.58 -8.54
N ASN A 171 -20.05 2.54 -8.62
CA ASN A 171 -21.05 2.38 -9.66
C ASN A 171 -22.29 3.27 -9.43
N GLU A 172 -23.25 3.18 -10.33
CA GLU A 172 -24.52 3.93 -10.28
C GLU A 172 -25.35 3.71 -9.00
N ASN A 173 -25.16 2.57 -8.32
CA ASN A 173 -25.84 2.24 -7.07
C ASN A 173 -25.03 2.69 -5.83
N ALA A 174 -23.94 3.44 -6.02
CA ALA A 174 -22.98 3.85 -4.98
C ALA A 174 -22.22 2.69 -4.32
N TRP A 175 -22.09 1.55 -5.01
CA TRP A 175 -21.26 0.42 -4.57
C TRP A 175 -19.93 0.40 -5.32
N GLY A 176 -18.87 0.00 -4.62
CA GLY A 176 -17.52 -0.08 -5.15
C GLY A 176 -16.53 0.61 -4.23
N SER A 177 -15.26 0.23 -4.32
CA SER A 177 -14.17 0.90 -3.60
C SER A 177 -12.89 0.89 -4.43
N LEU A 178 -12.05 1.90 -4.22
CA LEU A 178 -10.70 1.91 -4.78
C LEU A 178 -9.84 0.95 -3.96
N ALA A 179 -9.85 -0.32 -4.36
CA ALA A 179 -9.14 -1.37 -3.66
C ALA A 179 -7.72 -1.60 -4.19
N SER A 180 -7.46 -1.29 -5.47
CA SER A 180 -6.20 -1.63 -6.11
C SER A 180 -5.70 -0.58 -7.09
N PHE A 181 -4.38 -0.50 -7.22
CA PHE A 181 -3.71 0.30 -8.23
C PHE A 181 -2.45 -0.39 -8.73
N PHE A 182 -2.06 -0.02 -9.95
CA PHE A 182 -0.84 -0.47 -10.57
C PHE A 182 -0.08 0.72 -11.12
N MET A 183 1.19 0.84 -10.73
CA MET A 183 2.10 1.78 -11.37
C MET A 183 2.73 1.14 -12.62
N ILE A 184 2.50 1.76 -13.78
CA ILE A 184 3.10 1.38 -15.05
C ILE A 184 4.18 2.38 -15.39
N ILE A 185 5.43 1.93 -15.45
CA ILE A 185 6.54 2.74 -15.96
C ILE A 185 6.55 2.56 -17.47
N LEU A 186 6.21 3.62 -18.20
CA LEU A 186 6.44 3.65 -19.65
C LEU A 186 7.89 4.07 -19.86
N ALA A 187 8.78 3.09 -19.88
CA ALA A 187 10.13 3.32 -20.36
C ALA A 187 10.04 3.55 -21.87
N ASP A 188 10.35 4.76 -22.35
CA ASP A 188 10.63 4.96 -23.76
C ASP A 188 11.70 3.94 -24.17
N THR A 189 11.37 3.10 -25.16
CA THR A 189 12.17 1.96 -25.60
C THR A 189 13.54 2.39 -26.13
N LEU A 190 14.51 2.65 -25.26
CA LEU A 190 15.93 2.70 -25.55
C LEU A 190 16.74 2.17 -24.35
N ILE A 191 16.89 0.85 -24.32
CA ILE A 191 18.04 0.08 -23.81
C ILE A 191 18.67 0.58 -22.50
N PHE A 192 18.27 0.00 -21.36
CA PHE A 192 19.19 -0.28 -20.25
C PHE A 192 18.89 -1.67 -19.67
N PRO A 193 19.66 -2.72 -20.05
CA PRO A 193 19.60 -3.98 -19.34
C PRO A 193 20.33 -3.80 -18.00
N ASN A 194 19.68 -4.21 -16.90
CA ASN A 194 20.26 -4.25 -15.56
C ASN A 194 20.60 -2.90 -14.90
N ARG A 195 19.58 -2.11 -14.59
CA ARG A 195 19.51 -1.36 -13.33
C ARG A 195 18.10 -0.79 -13.17
N TYR A 196 17.42 -1.10 -12.07
CA TYR A 196 16.28 -0.31 -11.59
C TYR A 196 16.81 1.08 -11.18
N SER A 197 17.16 1.90 -12.17
CA SER A 197 17.67 3.24 -11.96
C SER A 197 16.47 4.16 -11.84
N CYS A 198 15.97 4.31 -10.61
CA CYS A 198 15.00 5.36 -10.36
C CYS A 198 15.73 6.71 -10.32
N THR A 199 15.64 7.47 -11.40
CA THR A 199 16.01 8.87 -11.40
C THR A 199 15.00 9.58 -10.51
N SER A 200 15.39 9.85 -9.26
CA SER A 200 14.73 10.71 -8.26
C SER A 200 13.46 11.41 -8.79
N LEU A 201 12.28 10.98 -8.32
CA LEU A 201 11.03 11.74 -8.51
C LEU A 201 11.23 13.12 -7.86
N ARG A 202 11.66 14.12 -8.64
CA ARG A 202 12.00 15.46 -8.13
C ARG A 202 10.84 16.41 -8.29
N THR A 203 9.95 16.18 -9.25
CA THR A 203 8.82 17.09 -9.49
C THR A 203 7.61 16.39 -10.15
N VAL A 204 6.68 15.86 -9.35
CA VAL A 204 5.38 15.41 -9.86
C VAL A 204 4.55 16.62 -10.34
N HIS A 205 4.68 16.97 -11.61
CA HIS A 205 3.78 17.93 -12.26
C HIS A 205 2.40 17.30 -12.36
N SER A 206 1.40 17.88 -11.69
CA SER A 206 0.00 17.49 -11.94
C SER A 206 -0.42 18.07 -13.28
N ARG A 207 -0.30 17.27 -14.33
CA ARG A 207 -1.35 17.25 -15.34
C ARG A 207 -2.11 15.95 -15.13
N LEU A 208 -3.38 16.05 -14.79
CA LEU A 208 -4.31 14.95 -15.04
C LEU A 208 -4.40 14.85 -16.56
N ILE A 209 -3.56 14.03 -17.18
CA ILE A 209 -3.45 14.00 -18.65
C ILE A 209 -4.72 13.38 -19.27
N SER A 210 -5.33 12.41 -18.58
CA SER A 210 -6.69 11.93 -18.89
C SER A 210 -7.19 10.99 -17.79
N ALA A 211 -8.38 11.23 -17.26
CA ALA A 211 -9.19 10.18 -16.65
C ALA A 211 -10.04 9.55 -17.77
N SER A 212 -9.79 8.30 -18.14
CA SER A 212 -10.63 7.58 -19.09
C SER A 212 -11.39 6.49 -18.35
N ALA A 213 -12.64 6.76 -18.01
CA ALA A 213 -13.56 5.72 -17.56
C ALA A 213 -13.90 4.84 -18.78
N THR A 214 -13.07 3.85 -19.08
CA THR A 214 -13.44 2.83 -20.07
C THR A 214 -14.52 1.96 -19.46
N ASN A 215 -15.75 2.11 -19.97
CA ASN A 215 -16.91 1.32 -19.57
C ASN A 215 -16.79 -0.10 -20.14
N HIS A 216 -15.72 -0.81 -19.78
CA HIS A 216 -15.64 -2.25 -19.98
C HIS A 216 -16.29 -2.90 -18.78
N ARG A 217 -17.39 -3.61 -19.03
CA ARG A 217 -18.20 -4.36 -18.07
C ARG A 217 -17.33 -4.95 -16.95
N SER A 218 -17.32 -4.26 -15.79
CA SER A 218 -16.72 -4.60 -14.48
C SER A 218 -15.59 -3.70 -13.91
N GLY A 219 -15.33 -2.48 -14.41
CA GLY A 219 -14.43 -1.56 -13.67
C GLY A 219 -14.25 -0.17 -14.27
N HIS A 220 -13.91 0.80 -13.43
CA HIS A 220 -13.44 2.13 -13.84
C HIS A 220 -11.93 2.26 -13.62
N THR A 221 -11.26 2.87 -14.59
CA THR A 221 -9.82 3.09 -14.57
C THR A 221 -9.50 4.58 -14.52
N LEU A 222 -8.64 5.01 -13.59
CA LEU A 222 -8.11 6.38 -13.56
C LEU A 222 -6.60 6.36 -13.80
N THR A 223 -6.16 7.12 -14.81
CA THR A 223 -4.75 7.26 -15.15
C THR A 223 -4.18 8.56 -14.59
N VAL A 224 -3.18 8.49 -13.72
CA VAL A 224 -2.42 9.64 -13.21
C VAL A 224 -1.00 9.57 -13.75
N CYS A 225 -0.60 10.53 -14.59
CA CYS A 225 0.75 10.59 -15.14
C CYS A 225 1.64 11.54 -14.34
N SER A 226 2.88 11.13 -14.06
CA SER A 226 3.95 11.99 -13.58
C SER A 226 5.04 12.08 -14.64
N THR A 227 5.37 13.30 -15.08
CA THR A 227 6.44 13.52 -16.07
C THR A 227 7.62 14.20 -15.38
N ASP A 228 8.69 13.44 -15.11
CA ASP A 228 9.98 14.00 -14.71
C ASP A 228 10.93 13.94 -15.91
N GLY A 229 10.76 14.85 -16.86
CA GLY A 229 11.72 15.28 -17.91
C GLY A 229 12.27 14.25 -18.91
N THR A 230 12.24 12.95 -18.63
CA THR A 230 12.83 11.85 -19.41
C THR A 230 12.09 10.51 -19.26
N VAL A 231 11.21 10.35 -18.27
CA VAL A 231 10.39 9.13 -18.05
C VAL A 231 8.96 9.56 -17.68
N SER A 232 7.97 8.88 -18.26
CA SER A 232 6.55 9.08 -17.94
C SER A 232 6.05 7.91 -17.11
N ASP A 233 5.88 8.13 -15.80
CA ASP A 233 5.25 7.16 -14.91
C ASP A 233 3.74 7.31 -15.02
N THR A 234 3.05 6.20 -15.26
CA THR A 234 1.60 6.16 -15.45
C THR A 234 0.99 5.30 -14.36
N LEU A 235 0.33 5.93 -13.39
CA LEU A 235 -0.42 5.23 -12.37
C LEU A 235 -1.82 4.89 -12.90
N VAL A 236 -2.21 3.63 -12.80
CA VAL A 236 -3.52 3.13 -13.18
C VAL A 236 -4.25 2.69 -11.90
N LEU A 237 -5.24 3.48 -11.49
CA LEU A 237 -6.13 3.16 -10.37
C LEU A 237 -7.29 2.31 -10.90
N SER A 238 -7.59 1.19 -10.24
CA SER A 238 -8.71 0.32 -10.56
C SER A 238 -9.70 0.29 -9.41
N ALA A 239 -10.96 0.60 -9.68
CA ALA A 239 -12.03 0.34 -8.71
C ALA A 239 -12.43 -1.14 -8.76
N ALA A 240 -12.59 -1.77 -7.59
CA ALA A 240 -13.29 -3.04 -7.47
C ALA A 240 -14.77 -2.71 -7.23
N ILE A 241 -15.63 -3.09 -8.17
CA ILE A 241 -17.08 -2.83 -8.16
C ILE A 241 -17.82 -4.15 -7.96
#